data_AF-A0A6L5XMG4-F1
#
_entry.id   AF-A0A6L5XMG4-F1
#
_cell.length_a   1.000
_cell.length_b   1.000
_cell.length_c   1.000
_cell.angle_alpha   90.00
_cell.angle_beta   90.00
_cell.angle_gamma   90.00
#
_symmetry.space_group_name_H-M   'P 1'
#
loop_
_entity.id
_entity.type
_entity.pdbx_description
1 polymer ?
#
loop_
_entity_poly.entity_id
_entity_poly.type
_entity_poly.pdbx_seq_one_letter_code
_entity_poly.pdbx_strand_id
1 'polypeptide(L)'
;MSHWLFKTEPGCFSWQDLENAPGRTTSWDGVRNYQARNFMRAMRVGDLGFFYHSGQQPAIVGIVEVVRAAYPDATALDPENRHFDPKATPEKPIWEMVDVRLRRALPQPLSRKDLAAWPELAGMELMKRGSRLSVQPVEAGAFAFICGLAGIERP
;
A
#
# COMPACT_ATOMS: atom_id res chain seq x y z
N MET A 1 0.08 -11.33 12.48
CA MET A 1 -0.45 -10.48 11.39
C MET A 1 0.54 -9.35 11.22
N SER A 2 1.01 -9.13 10.00
CA SER A 2 1.91 -8.03 9.67
C SER A 2 1.10 -6.81 9.23
N HIS A 3 1.69 -5.63 9.33
CA HIS A 3 1.07 -4.38 8.90
C HIS A 3 1.90 -3.71 7.83
N TRP A 4 1.22 -3.05 6.90
CA TRP A 4 1.81 -2.49 5.69
C TRP A 4 1.30 -1.08 5.42
N LEU A 5 1.97 -0.38 4.51
CA LEU A 5 1.49 0.88 3.95
C LEU A 5 1.67 0.84 2.44
N PHE A 6 0.58 1.11 1.73
CA PHE A 6 0.44 1.04 0.29
C PHE A 6 0.25 2.46 -0.26
N LYS A 7 1.22 2.96 -1.03
CA LYS A 7 1.17 4.30 -1.62
C LYS A 7 0.64 4.27 -3.04
N THR A 8 -0.26 5.19 -3.34
CA THR A 8 -0.74 5.45 -4.69
C THR A 8 -1.03 6.95 -4.84
N GLU A 9 -0.82 7.47 -6.04
CA GLU A 9 -1.28 8.82 -6.37
C GLU A 9 -2.78 8.78 -6.70
N PRO A 10 -3.61 9.68 -6.14
CA PRO A 10 -5.05 9.68 -6.40
C PRO A 10 -5.41 9.80 -7.88
N GLY A 11 -4.57 10.44 -8.70
CA GLY A 11 -4.79 10.53 -10.15
C GLY A 11 -4.50 9.23 -10.91
N CYS A 12 -3.82 8.26 -10.29
CA CYS A 12 -3.61 6.93 -10.85
C CYS A 12 -4.65 5.93 -10.34
N PHE A 13 -4.81 5.86 -9.02
CA PHE A 13 -5.78 4.99 -8.36
C PHE A 13 -6.07 5.55 -6.97
N SER A 14 -7.27 6.10 -6.80
CA SER A 14 -7.74 6.76 -5.58
C SER A 14 -8.42 5.78 -4.64
N TRP A 15 -8.79 6.27 -3.46
CA TRP A 15 -9.63 5.50 -2.52
C TRP A 15 -11.02 5.27 -3.09
N GLN A 16 -11.57 6.27 -3.80
CA GLN A 16 -12.87 6.18 -4.45
C GLN A 16 -12.88 5.12 -5.55
N ASP A 17 -11.77 4.96 -6.28
CA ASP A 17 -11.61 3.90 -7.28
C ASP A 17 -11.67 2.51 -6.62
N LEU A 18 -11.03 2.34 -5.47
CA LEU A 18 -11.12 1.09 -4.70
C LEU A 18 -12.54 0.83 -4.16
N GLU A 19 -13.24 1.87 -3.71
CA GLU A 19 -14.65 1.75 -3.28
C GLU A 19 -15.57 1.30 -4.40
N ASN A 20 -15.30 1.76 -5.63
CA ASN A 20 -16.07 1.44 -6.84
C ASN A 20 -15.61 0.16 -7.54
N ALA A 21 -14.45 -0.39 -7.15
CA ALA A 21 -13.92 -1.61 -7.74
C ALA A 21 -14.83 -2.82 -7.43
N PRO A 22 -14.93 -3.81 -8.34
CA PRO A 22 -15.66 -5.05 -8.08
C PRO A 22 -15.20 -5.73 -6.79
N GLY A 23 -16.14 -6.03 -5.90
CA GLY A 23 -15.82 -6.60 -4.57
C GLY A 23 -14.96 -5.71 -3.68
N ARG A 24 -14.85 -4.40 -4.01
CA ARG A 24 -13.97 -3.41 -3.37
C ARG A 24 -12.53 -3.91 -3.27
N THR A 25 -12.09 -4.63 -4.29
CA THR A 25 -10.80 -5.34 -4.34
C THR A 25 -10.04 -4.92 -5.60
N THR A 26 -8.74 -4.74 -5.47
CA THR A 26 -7.84 -4.45 -6.60
C THR A 26 -6.54 -5.23 -6.46
N SER A 27 -5.90 -5.52 -7.59
CA SER A 27 -4.49 -5.88 -7.62
C SER A 27 -3.63 -4.65 -7.31
N TRP A 28 -2.58 -4.83 -6.52
CA TRP A 28 -1.59 -3.78 -6.24
C TRP A 28 -0.43 -3.85 -7.25
N ASP A 29 -0.74 -3.62 -8.52
CA ASP A 29 0.19 -3.74 -9.65
C ASP A 29 1.19 -2.58 -9.75
N GLY A 30 2.11 -2.68 -10.71
CA GLY A 30 2.95 -1.55 -11.13
C GLY A 30 4.11 -1.23 -10.19
N VAL A 31 4.34 -2.05 -9.16
CA VAL A 31 5.51 -1.90 -8.29
C VAL A 31 6.77 -2.33 -9.05
N ARG A 32 7.70 -1.39 -9.25
CA ARG A 32 8.99 -1.60 -9.94
C ARG A 32 10.22 -1.33 -9.06
N ASN A 33 10.03 -1.42 -7.74
CA ASN A 33 11.11 -1.36 -6.76
C ASN A 33 11.32 -2.76 -6.15
N TYR A 34 12.54 -3.30 -6.23
CA TYR A 34 12.86 -4.66 -5.75
C TYR A 34 12.57 -4.87 -4.27
N GLN A 35 12.83 -3.86 -3.43
CA GLN A 35 12.57 -3.96 -1.99
C GLN A 35 11.07 -3.92 -1.70
N ALA A 36 10.32 -3.03 -2.35
CA ALA A 36 8.86 -2.98 -2.26
C ALA A 36 8.21 -4.29 -2.74
N ARG A 37 8.70 -4.87 -3.85
CA ARG A 37 8.31 -6.21 -4.32
C ARG A 37 8.58 -7.27 -3.26
N ASN A 38 9.76 -7.27 -2.66
CA ASN A 38 10.11 -8.25 -1.62
C ASN A 38 9.23 -8.12 -0.36
N PHE A 39 8.77 -6.91 -0.02
CA PHE A 39 7.76 -6.75 1.02
C PHE A 39 6.42 -7.38 0.63
N MET A 40 5.96 -7.20 -0.60
CA MET A 40 4.75 -7.87 -1.08
C MET A 40 4.87 -9.40 -1.06
N ARG A 41 6.03 -9.97 -1.40
CA ARG A 41 6.30 -11.42 -1.26
C ARG A 41 6.14 -11.94 0.16
N ALA A 42 6.39 -11.09 1.16
CA ALA A 42 6.29 -11.46 2.56
C ALA A 42 4.85 -11.34 3.13
N MET A 43 3.93 -10.73 2.37
CA MET A 43 2.54 -10.54 2.80
C MET A 43 1.79 -11.88 2.83
N ARG A 44 0.87 -12.00 3.79
CA ARG A 44 -0.04 -13.13 3.92
C ARG A 44 -1.48 -12.64 3.85
N VAL A 45 -2.38 -13.53 3.40
CA VAL A 45 -3.82 -13.24 3.44
C VAL A 45 -4.23 -12.92 4.88
N GLY A 46 -4.99 -11.84 5.05
CA GLY A 46 -5.40 -11.30 6.33
C GLY A 46 -4.47 -10.24 6.91
N ASP A 47 -3.27 -10.02 6.35
CA ASP A 47 -2.44 -8.87 6.75
C ASP A 47 -3.15 -7.56 6.41
N LEU A 48 -3.00 -6.55 7.28
CA LEU A 48 -3.62 -5.24 7.11
C LEU A 48 -2.63 -4.22 6.57
N GLY A 49 -3.13 -3.19 5.91
CA GLY A 49 -2.29 -2.04 5.56
C GLY A 49 -3.05 -0.75 5.41
N PHE A 50 -2.33 0.35 5.57
CA PHE A 50 -2.84 1.68 5.29
C PHE A 50 -2.83 1.96 3.80
N PHE A 51 -3.96 2.42 3.27
CA PHE A 51 -4.05 3.02 1.94
C PHE A 51 -3.63 4.48 2.06
N TYR A 52 -2.53 4.83 1.40
CA TYR A 52 -1.89 6.13 1.49
C TYR A 52 -1.93 6.84 0.14
N HIS A 53 -2.57 8.00 0.12
CA HIS A 53 -2.46 8.92 -1.01
C HIS A 53 -1.11 9.62 -0.95
N SER A 54 -0.33 9.52 -2.02
CA SER A 54 0.90 10.28 -2.23
C SER A 54 0.67 11.50 -3.14
N GLY A 55 1.70 12.32 -3.32
CA GLY A 55 1.64 13.51 -4.18
C GLY A 55 1.28 14.77 -3.40
N GLN A 56 0.34 15.56 -3.93
CA GLN A 56 0.03 16.92 -3.47
C GLN A 56 -0.55 16.99 -2.05
N GLN A 57 -1.49 16.09 -1.72
CA GLN A 57 -2.15 16.04 -0.41
C GLN A 57 -1.89 14.68 0.26
N PRO A 58 -0.67 14.45 0.78
CA PRO A 58 -0.26 13.14 1.22
C PRO A 58 -0.92 12.75 2.55
N ALA A 59 -1.68 11.65 2.56
CA ALA A 59 -2.44 11.21 3.73
C ALA A 59 -2.75 9.72 3.73
N ILE A 60 -2.91 9.16 4.93
CA ILE A 60 -3.60 7.88 5.11
C ILE A 60 -5.10 8.14 5.03
N VAL A 61 -5.79 7.42 4.16
CA VAL A 61 -7.24 7.62 3.90
C VAL A 61 -8.08 6.40 4.27
N GLY A 62 -7.47 5.24 4.42
CA GLY A 62 -8.19 4.01 4.77
C GLY A 62 -7.26 2.86 5.15
N ILE A 63 -7.90 1.75 5.47
CA ILE A 63 -7.29 0.45 5.78
C ILE A 63 -7.77 -0.54 4.72
N VAL A 64 -6.84 -1.36 4.25
CA VAL A 64 -7.07 -2.48 3.37
C VAL A 64 -6.57 -3.78 4.02
N GLU A 65 -7.10 -4.90 3.53
CA GLU A 65 -6.69 -6.26 3.90
C GLU A 65 -6.10 -6.94 2.66
N VAL A 66 -4.98 -7.64 2.82
CA VAL A 66 -4.44 -8.52 1.78
C VAL A 66 -5.36 -9.74 1.64
N VAL A 67 -5.96 -9.92 0.47
CA VAL A 67 -6.88 -11.03 0.18
C VAL A 67 -6.30 -12.08 -0.75
N ARG A 68 -5.17 -11.77 -1.39
CA ARG A 68 -4.36 -12.72 -2.15
C ARG A 68 -2.89 -12.43 -1.94
N ALA A 69 -2.13 -13.46 -1.54
CA ALA A 69 -0.68 -13.37 -1.41
C ALA A 69 -0.01 -13.16 -2.78
N ALA A 70 1.29 -12.83 -2.77
CA ALA A 70 2.00 -12.40 -3.96
C ALA A 70 1.90 -13.38 -5.15
N TYR A 71 1.69 -12.82 -6.34
CA TYR A 71 1.64 -13.54 -7.61
C TYR A 71 2.18 -12.65 -8.74
N PRO A 72 2.56 -13.20 -9.91
CA PRO A 72 3.13 -12.43 -11.01
C PRO A 72 2.29 -11.22 -11.43
N ASP A 73 2.95 -10.07 -11.58
CA ASP A 73 2.32 -8.84 -12.06
C ASP A 73 2.22 -8.86 -13.59
N ALA A 74 1.02 -9.10 -14.11
CA ALA A 74 0.75 -9.19 -15.54
C ALA A 74 1.03 -7.88 -16.30
N THR A 75 0.99 -6.72 -15.62
CA THR A 75 1.28 -5.42 -16.25
C THR A 75 2.73 -5.30 -16.71
N ALA A 76 3.63 -6.10 -16.15
CA ALA A 76 5.02 -6.16 -16.59
C ALA A 76 5.20 -6.83 -17.95
N LEU A 77 4.21 -7.61 -18.41
CA LEU A 77 4.27 -8.38 -19.66
C LEU A 77 3.56 -7.68 -20.83
N ASP A 78 2.84 -6.60 -20.56
CA ASP A 78 2.05 -5.86 -21.55
C ASP A 78 2.86 -4.68 -22.13
N PRO A 79 3.28 -4.71 -23.42
CA PRO A 79 4.07 -3.65 -24.03
C PRO A 79 3.38 -2.29 -24.12
N GLU A 80 2.04 -2.24 -24.03
CA GLU A 80 1.27 -0.99 -24.05
C GLU A 80 1.10 -0.40 -22.64
N ASN A 81 1.40 -1.17 -21.60
CA ASN A 81 1.32 -0.71 -20.22
C ASN A 81 2.52 0.15 -19.83
N ARG A 82 2.27 1.22 -19.08
CA ARG A 82 3.32 2.12 -18.56
C ARG A 82 4.38 1.42 -17.70
N HIS A 83 4.04 0.25 -17.14
CA HIS A 83 4.92 -0.52 -16.26
C HIS A 83 5.51 -1.77 -16.94
N PHE A 84 5.46 -1.85 -18.27
CA PHE A 84 6.11 -2.90 -19.04
C PHE A 84 7.59 -3.06 -18.66
N ASP A 85 8.06 -4.31 -18.55
CA ASP A 85 9.47 -4.62 -18.40
C ASP A 85 9.87 -5.67 -19.45
N PRO A 86 10.66 -5.32 -20.48
CA PRO A 86 11.05 -6.26 -21.54
C PRO A 86 11.91 -7.42 -21.05
N LYS A 87 12.39 -7.39 -19.79
CA LYS A 87 13.13 -8.49 -19.17
C LYS A 87 12.22 -9.50 -18.46
N ALA A 88 10.97 -9.15 -18.18
CA ALA A 88 10.02 -10.04 -17.56
C ALA A 88 9.38 -10.95 -18.61
N THR A 89 9.25 -12.24 -18.31
CA THR A 89 8.53 -13.21 -19.16
C THR A 89 7.53 -14.00 -18.32
N PRO A 90 6.53 -14.66 -18.93
CA PRO A 90 5.60 -15.52 -18.20
C PRO A 90 6.30 -16.63 -17.38
N GLU A 91 7.38 -17.20 -17.93
CA GLU A 91 8.16 -18.28 -17.30
C GLU A 91 9.12 -17.74 -16.22
N LYS A 92 9.49 -16.46 -16.32
CA LYS A 92 10.40 -15.78 -15.41
C LYS A 92 9.84 -14.42 -14.99
N PRO A 93 8.79 -14.39 -14.16
CA PRO A 93 8.23 -13.15 -13.67
C PRO A 93 9.23 -12.45 -12.75
N ILE A 94 9.51 -11.18 -13.04
CA ILE A 94 10.40 -10.33 -12.21
C ILE A 94 9.59 -9.60 -11.14
N TRP A 95 8.39 -9.17 -11.51
CA TRP A 95 7.50 -8.34 -10.70
C TRP A 95 6.31 -9.15 -10.22
N GLU A 96 5.88 -8.86 -9.00
CA GLU A 96 4.75 -9.52 -8.36
C GLU A 96 3.89 -8.46 -7.69
N MET A 97 2.62 -8.80 -7.50
CA MET A 97 1.60 -7.99 -6.87
C MET A 97 0.77 -8.85 -5.91
N VAL A 98 0.05 -8.20 -5.02
CA VAL A 98 -0.96 -8.82 -4.14
C VAL A 98 -2.33 -8.28 -4.51
N ASP A 99 -3.40 -8.95 -4.07
CA ASP A 99 -4.73 -8.32 -4.09
C ASP A 99 -5.05 -7.76 -2.71
N VAL A 100 -5.55 -6.53 -2.69
CA VAL A 100 -6.01 -5.87 -1.47
C VAL A 100 -7.49 -5.52 -1.59
N ARG A 101 -8.21 -5.70 -0.49
CA ARG A 101 -9.63 -5.36 -0.37
C ARG A 101 -9.82 -4.24 0.63
N LEU A 102 -10.72 -3.33 0.31
CA LEU A 102 -11.16 -2.28 1.22
C LEU A 102 -11.65 -2.91 2.53
N ARG A 103 -11.06 -2.48 3.64
CA ARG A 103 -11.49 -2.88 4.97
C ARG A 103 -12.30 -1.78 5.63
N ARG A 104 -11.75 -0.57 5.71
CA ARG A 104 -12.37 0.55 6.42
C ARG A 104 -11.81 1.89 5.95
N ALA A 105 -12.68 2.87 5.71
CA ALA A 105 -12.23 4.26 5.52
C ALA A 105 -11.83 4.87 6.88
N LEU A 106 -10.81 5.74 6.88
CA LEU A 106 -10.54 6.56 8.07
C LEU A 106 -11.65 7.64 8.19
N PRO A 107 -12.18 7.91 9.39
CA PRO A 107 -13.19 8.97 9.57
C PRO A 107 -12.71 10.34 9.13
N GLN A 108 -11.41 10.60 9.30
CA GLN A 108 -10.71 11.79 8.83
C GLN A 108 -9.34 11.33 8.27
N PRO A 109 -8.94 11.77 7.07
CA PRO A 109 -7.61 11.49 6.56
C PRO A 109 -6.52 12.00 7.52
N LEU A 110 -5.50 11.18 7.76
CA LEU A 110 -4.34 11.59 8.55
C LEU A 110 -3.22 12.00 7.61
N SER A 111 -2.96 13.31 7.50
CA SER A 111 -1.92 13.82 6.61
C SER A 111 -0.53 13.46 7.13
N ARG A 112 0.46 13.46 6.24
CA ARG A 112 1.87 13.28 6.65
C ARG A 112 2.29 14.31 7.70
N LYS A 113 1.73 15.52 7.65
CA LYS A 113 2.00 16.58 8.64
C LYS A 113 1.42 16.20 10.01
N ASP A 114 0.19 15.67 10.05
CA ASP A 114 -0.44 15.22 11.30
C ASP A 114 0.35 14.08 11.92
N LEU A 115 0.78 13.10 11.10
CA LEU A 115 1.63 11.99 11.56
C LEU A 115 2.98 12.48 12.09
N ALA A 116 3.54 13.55 11.52
CA ALA A 116 4.87 14.07 11.90
C ALA A 116 4.86 14.83 13.24
N ALA A 117 3.68 15.14 13.77
CA ALA A 117 3.55 15.75 15.10
C ALA A 117 3.85 14.75 16.24
N TRP A 118 3.93 13.45 15.95
CA TRP A 118 4.02 12.39 16.95
C TRP A 118 5.40 11.69 16.92
N PRO A 119 6.23 11.82 17.98
CA PRO A 119 7.53 11.16 18.07
C PRO A 119 7.45 9.63 17.93
N GLU A 120 6.35 9.01 18.34
CA GLU A 120 6.08 7.57 18.23
C GLU A 120 6.13 7.07 16.79
N LEU A 121 5.87 7.96 15.81
CA LEU A 121 5.84 7.63 14.38
C LEU A 121 7.15 7.99 13.66
N ALA A 122 8.12 8.59 14.35
CA ALA A 122 9.36 9.07 13.74
C ALA A 122 10.20 7.93 13.11
N GLY A 123 10.07 6.70 13.62
CA GLY A 123 10.79 5.53 13.13
C GLY A 123 10.25 4.95 11.81
N MET A 124 9.03 5.29 11.42
CA MET A 124 8.38 4.71 10.25
C MET A 124 9.15 5.00 8.96
N GLU A 125 9.15 4.04 8.04
CA GLU A 125 9.71 4.21 6.69
C GLU A 125 9.06 5.38 5.92
N LEU A 126 7.81 5.72 6.24
CA LEU A 126 7.10 6.88 5.70
C LEU A 126 7.76 8.23 6.07
N MET A 127 8.40 8.28 7.24
CA MET A 127 8.98 9.52 7.79
C MET A 127 10.43 9.73 7.36
N LYS A 128 11.12 8.67 6.92
CA LYS A 128 12.51 8.77 6.47
C LYS A 128 12.65 9.69 5.25
N ARG A 129 13.52 10.69 5.39
CA ARG A 129 13.84 11.61 4.29
C ARG A 129 14.44 10.82 3.13
N GLY A 130 13.90 11.04 1.93
CA GLY A 130 14.40 10.39 0.72
C GLY A 130 13.85 8.99 0.46
N SER A 131 13.02 8.41 1.35
CA SER A 131 12.37 7.13 1.07
C SER A 131 11.60 7.18 -0.26
N ARG A 132 11.78 6.15 -1.07
CA ARG A 132 11.11 5.95 -2.38
C ARG A 132 10.27 4.68 -2.41
N LEU A 133 10.06 4.05 -1.24
CA LEU A 133 9.28 2.83 -1.14
C LEU A 133 7.78 3.15 -1.24
N SER A 134 7.12 2.55 -2.23
CA SER A 134 5.67 2.61 -2.45
C SER A 134 4.91 1.59 -1.61
N VAL A 135 5.56 0.49 -1.24
CA VAL A 135 5.08 -0.49 -0.26
C VAL A 135 6.07 -0.52 0.89
N GLN A 136 5.57 -0.39 2.12
CA GLN A 136 6.40 -0.27 3.31
C GLN A 136 5.88 -1.19 4.41
N PRO A 137 6.76 -1.83 5.21
CA PRO A 137 6.33 -2.43 6.47
C PRO A 137 5.93 -1.33 7.45
N VAL A 138 4.98 -1.64 8.33
CA VAL A 138 4.58 -0.78 9.44
C VAL A 138 4.72 -1.58 10.73
N GLU A 139 5.46 -1.06 11.69
CA GLU A 139 5.60 -1.68 13.00
C GLU A 139 4.23 -1.75 13.70
N ALA A 140 3.95 -2.85 14.42
CA ALA A 140 2.65 -3.06 15.05
C ALA A 140 2.27 -1.92 16.02
N GLY A 141 3.25 -1.36 16.74
CA GLY A 141 3.04 -0.20 17.61
C GLY A 141 2.62 1.05 16.83
N ALA A 142 3.28 1.35 15.70
CA ALA A 142 2.91 2.48 14.84
C ALA A 142 1.53 2.28 14.20
N PHE A 143 1.21 1.07 13.75
CA PHE A 143 -0.11 0.75 13.20
C PHE A 143 -1.23 0.96 14.23
N ALA A 144 -1.06 0.41 15.43
CA ALA A 144 -2.02 0.58 16.51
C ALA A 144 -2.17 2.04 16.93
N PHE A 145 -1.06 2.79 17.00
CA PHE A 145 -1.08 4.21 17.34
C PHE A 145 -1.86 5.04 16.31
N ILE A 146 -1.62 4.83 15.01
CA ILE A 146 -2.35 5.51 13.94
C ILE A 146 -3.85 5.15 13.97
N CYS A 147 -4.19 3.88 14.23
CA CYS A 147 -5.58 3.48 14.42
C CYS A 147 -6.21 4.21 15.62
N GLY A 148 -5.49 4.33 16.74
CA GLY A 148 -5.94 5.09 17.92
C GLY A 148 -6.18 6.57 17.62
N LEU A 149 -5.26 7.23 16.91
CA LEU A 149 -5.43 8.61 16.44
C LEU A 149 -6.69 8.78 15.58
N ALA A 150 -7.01 7.78 14.77
CA ALA A 150 -8.20 7.76 13.91
C ALA A 150 -9.49 7.30 14.64
N GLY A 151 -9.43 6.96 15.93
CA GLY A 151 -10.58 6.42 16.68
C GLY A 151 -11.02 5.02 16.23
N ILE A 152 -10.09 4.19 15.74
CA ILE A 152 -10.33 2.85 15.23
C ILE A 152 -9.81 1.81 16.24
N GLU A 153 -10.73 1.20 17.01
CA GLU A 153 -10.38 0.15 17.98
C GLU A 153 -10.30 -1.25 17.36
N ARG A 154 -11.04 -1.48 16.26
CA ARG A 154 -11.10 -2.75 15.52
C ARG A 154 -10.88 -2.46 14.03
N PRO A 155 -9.62 -2.48 13.57
CA PRO A 155 -9.27 -2.22 12.19
C PRO A 155 -9.78 -3.31 11.23
#